data_AF-A0A9R1EWL4-F1
#
_entry.id   AF-A0A9R1EWL4-F1
#
_cell.length_a   1.000
_cell.length_b   1.000
_cell.length_c   1.000
_cell.angle_alpha   90.00
_cell.angle_beta   90.00
_cell.angle_gamma   90.00
#
_symmetry.space_group_name_H-M   'P 1'
#
loop_
_entity.id
_entity.type
_entity.pdbx_description
1 polymer ?
#
loop_
_entity_poly.entity_id
_entity_poly.type
_entity_poly.pdbx_seq_one_letter_code
_entity_poly.pdbx_strand_id
1 'polypeptide(L)'
;GMKKVKAWMDDFHRLPYISPYDDASGIDPDSDIYEKRNIGLLHELLGLMVHKMVRRNAIRLLREELGLPHKFTRLFTRYPGVFYLSLKCKTTTLVLREGYERGKLVEKHPLAAVRDKVQYVMRTGVLYRGKGLSKLVLDEDDDEEEGTLDGDQEFQGEGMDEDADVECFGMEIVDDDGPGNDDYDERDSYD
;
A
#
# COMPACT_ATOMS: atom_id res chain seq x y z
N GLY A 1 20.41 -15.28 12.70
CA GLY A 1 21.61 -14.57 12.22
C GLY A 1 21.57 -14.42 10.71
N MET A 2 22.16 -13.35 10.17
CA MET A 2 22.04 -12.95 8.74
C MET A 2 22.35 -14.07 7.73
N LYS A 3 23.27 -14.99 8.06
CA LYS A 3 23.58 -16.16 7.21
C LYS A 3 22.39 -17.12 7.02
N LYS A 4 21.58 -17.32 8.06
CA LYS A 4 20.36 -18.17 7.98
C LYS A 4 19.28 -17.49 7.12
N VAL A 5 19.12 -16.17 7.25
CA VAL A 5 18.18 -15.40 6.44
C VAL A 5 18.56 -15.45 4.97
N LYS A 6 19.86 -15.28 4.67
CA LYS A 6 20.38 -15.39 3.30
C LYS A 6 20.14 -16.78 2.71
N ALA A 7 20.48 -17.84 3.44
CA ALA A 7 20.25 -19.22 2.98
C ALA A 7 18.76 -19.49 2.72
N TRP A 8 17.87 -19.06 3.64
CA TRP A 8 16.43 -19.18 3.44
C TRP A 8 15.94 -18.40 2.20
N MET A 9 16.46 -17.19 1.97
CA MET A 9 16.13 -16.38 0.79
C MET A 9 16.60 -17.04 -0.51
N ASP A 10 17.80 -17.65 -0.51
CA ASP A 10 18.32 -18.40 -1.66
C ASP A 10 17.44 -19.62 -1.96
N ASP A 11 17.03 -20.36 -0.93
CA ASP A 11 16.11 -21.50 -1.08
C ASP A 11 14.72 -21.04 -1.58
N PHE A 12 14.20 -19.94 -1.04
CA PHE A 12 12.94 -19.34 -1.46
C PHE A 12 12.97 -18.90 -2.94
N HIS A 13 14.09 -18.32 -3.39
CA HIS A 13 14.27 -17.95 -4.79
C HIS A 13 14.32 -19.16 -5.73
N ARG A 14 14.81 -20.32 -5.27
CA ARG A 14 14.85 -21.57 -6.05
C ARG A 14 13.50 -22.25 -6.25
N LEU A 15 12.50 -21.92 -5.42
CA LEU A 15 11.15 -22.46 -5.58
C LEU A 15 10.60 -22.14 -6.99
N PRO A 16 9.76 -23.02 -7.58
CA PRO A 16 9.14 -22.73 -8.86
C PRO A 16 8.27 -21.47 -8.78
N TYR A 17 8.31 -20.65 -9.84
CA TYR A 17 7.32 -19.59 -10.01
C TYR A 17 6.07 -20.19 -10.63
N ILE A 18 4.95 -20.10 -9.91
CA ILE A 18 3.63 -20.51 -10.38
C ILE A 18 2.91 -19.24 -10.81
N SER A 19 2.34 -19.24 -12.01
CA SER A 19 1.63 -18.08 -12.52
C SER A 19 0.49 -17.70 -11.57
N PRO A 20 0.30 -16.41 -11.24
CA PRO A 20 -0.85 -15.94 -10.48
C PRO A 20 -2.20 -16.28 -11.12
N TYR A 21 -2.20 -16.55 -12.43
CA TYR A 21 -3.38 -16.89 -13.23
C TYR A 21 -3.67 -18.40 -13.28
N ASP A 22 -2.76 -19.23 -12.78
CA ASP A 22 -2.96 -20.69 -12.71
C ASP A 22 -3.76 -21.09 -11.46
N ASP A 23 -4.43 -22.24 -11.53
CA ASP A 23 -5.15 -22.83 -10.40
C ASP A 23 -4.17 -23.25 -9.30
N ALA A 24 -4.50 -22.88 -8.06
CA ALA A 24 -3.70 -23.16 -6.87
C ALA A 24 -4.35 -24.17 -5.92
N SER A 25 -5.49 -24.75 -6.30
CA SER A 25 -6.24 -25.71 -5.46
C SER A 25 -5.41 -26.90 -4.97
N GLY A 26 -4.38 -27.31 -5.72
CA GLY A 26 -3.51 -28.43 -5.37
C GLY A 26 -2.25 -28.08 -4.57
N ILE A 27 -2.06 -26.81 -4.18
CA ILE A 27 -0.88 -26.36 -3.44
C ILE A 27 -1.21 -26.28 -1.95
N ASP A 28 -0.35 -26.83 -1.11
CA ASP A 28 -0.46 -26.71 0.34
C ASP A 28 -0.43 -25.22 0.77
N PRO A 29 -1.49 -24.69 1.42
CA PRO A 29 -1.56 -23.29 1.84
C PRO A 29 -0.44 -22.84 2.79
N ASP A 30 0.16 -23.78 3.54
CA ASP A 30 1.24 -23.50 4.50
C ASP A 30 2.64 -23.63 3.87
N SER A 31 2.72 -23.97 2.59
CA SER A 31 4.00 -24.14 1.88
C SER A 31 4.62 -22.81 1.43
N ASP A 32 5.96 -22.77 1.40
CA ASP A 32 6.69 -21.62 0.86
C ASP A 32 6.38 -21.35 -0.64
N ILE A 33 5.92 -22.37 -1.36
CA ILE A 33 5.48 -22.26 -2.76
C ILE A 33 4.18 -21.44 -2.86
N TYR A 34 3.20 -21.74 -1.99
CA TYR A 34 1.96 -20.97 -1.92
C TYR A 34 2.23 -19.51 -1.54
N GLU A 35 3.14 -19.30 -0.60
CA GLU A 35 3.60 -17.98 -0.23
C GLU A 35 4.25 -17.23 -1.41
N LYS A 36 5.13 -17.88 -2.17
CA LYS A 36 5.75 -17.31 -3.37
C LYS A 36 4.71 -16.94 -4.44
N ARG A 37 3.71 -17.79 -4.65
CA ARG A 37 2.60 -17.48 -5.56
C ARG A 37 1.84 -16.23 -5.12
N ASN A 38 1.49 -16.12 -3.83
CA ASN A 38 0.76 -14.97 -3.29
C ASN A 38 1.53 -13.66 -3.45
N ILE A 39 2.86 -13.69 -3.28
CA ILE A 39 3.72 -12.53 -3.55
C ILE A 39 3.67 -12.17 -5.03
N GLY A 40 3.77 -13.15 -5.93
CA GLY A 40 3.65 -12.94 -7.37
C GLY A 40 2.30 -12.32 -7.74
N LEU A 41 1.21 -12.82 -7.19
CA LEU A 41 -0.13 -12.28 -7.41
C LEU A 41 -0.24 -10.81 -6.96
N LEU A 42 0.23 -10.50 -5.75
CA LEU A 42 0.22 -9.14 -5.22
C LEU A 42 1.12 -8.20 -6.02
N HIS A 43 2.26 -8.73 -6.51
CA HIS A 43 3.19 -8.01 -7.37
C HIS A 43 2.52 -7.63 -8.70
N GLU A 44 1.92 -8.59 -9.40
CA GLU A 44 1.18 -8.34 -10.65
C GLU A 44 -0.01 -7.39 -10.44
N LEU A 45 -0.80 -7.61 -9.37
CA LEU A 45 -1.94 -6.76 -9.03
C LEU A 45 -1.52 -5.29 -8.87
N LEU A 46 -0.42 -5.04 -8.15
CA LEU A 46 0.12 -3.69 -8.01
C LEU A 46 0.72 -3.19 -9.33
N GLY A 47 1.36 -4.07 -10.09
CA GLY A 47 1.88 -3.79 -11.43
C GLY A 47 0.81 -3.22 -12.38
N LEU A 48 -0.43 -3.65 -12.24
CA LEU A 48 -1.57 -3.15 -13.02
C LEU A 48 -2.13 -1.81 -12.54
N MET A 49 -1.77 -1.35 -11.34
CA MET A 49 -2.26 -0.09 -10.78
C MET A 49 -1.51 1.10 -11.41
N VAL A 50 -2.23 2.20 -11.70
CA VAL A 50 -1.69 3.42 -12.32
C VAL A 50 -0.47 4.00 -11.59
N HIS A 51 -0.48 3.97 -10.25
CA HIS A 51 0.65 4.42 -9.42
C HIS A 51 1.42 3.26 -8.77
N LYS A 52 1.22 2.02 -9.22
CA LYS A 52 1.87 0.84 -8.63
C LYS A 52 1.70 0.75 -7.09
N MET A 53 0.58 1.29 -6.59
CA MET A 53 0.27 1.38 -5.17
C MET A 53 -1.25 1.31 -4.92
N VAL A 54 -1.64 0.90 -3.72
CA VAL A 54 -3.04 0.81 -3.31
C VAL A 54 -3.17 0.93 -1.78
N ARG A 55 -4.32 1.41 -1.29
CA ARG A 55 -4.61 1.37 0.15
C ARG A 55 -4.66 -0.08 0.63
N ARG A 56 -4.01 -0.40 1.75
CA ARG A 56 -3.97 -1.75 2.33
C ARG A 56 -5.36 -2.37 2.49
N ASN A 57 -6.31 -1.57 2.96
CA ASN A 57 -7.68 -2.01 3.21
C ASN A 57 -8.45 -2.34 1.92
N ALA A 58 -8.04 -1.83 0.75
CA ALA A 58 -8.69 -2.14 -0.51
C ALA A 58 -8.42 -3.60 -0.94
N ILE A 59 -7.19 -4.09 -0.77
CA ILE A 59 -6.85 -5.50 -1.06
C ILE A 59 -7.64 -6.43 -0.14
N ARG A 60 -7.86 -6.04 1.12
CA ARG A 60 -8.66 -6.84 2.07
C ARG A 60 -10.08 -7.11 1.54
N LEU A 61 -10.67 -6.18 0.79
CA LEU A 61 -12.00 -6.36 0.19
C LEU A 61 -12.00 -7.38 -0.96
N LEU A 62 -10.85 -7.61 -1.60
CA LEU A 62 -10.68 -8.55 -2.70
C LEU A 62 -10.01 -9.86 -2.25
N ARG A 63 -9.83 -10.07 -0.94
CA ARG A 63 -9.06 -11.19 -0.40
C ARG A 63 -9.57 -12.54 -0.92
N GLU A 64 -10.88 -12.76 -0.82
CA GLU A 64 -11.52 -14.03 -1.19
C GLU A 64 -11.44 -14.27 -2.70
N GLU A 65 -11.76 -13.23 -3.49
CA GLU A 65 -11.68 -13.27 -4.96
C GLU A 65 -10.25 -13.53 -5.47
N LEU A 66 -9.24 -13.07 -4.75
CA LEU A 66 -7.82 -13.29 -5.08
C LEU A 66 -7.26 -14.59 -4.47
N GLY A 67 -8.06 -15.36 -3.72
CA GLY A 67 -7.60 -16.58 -3.05
C GLY A 67 -6.53 -16.33 -1.97
N LEU A 68 -6.48 -15.13 -1.39
CA LEU A 68 -5.43 -14.76 -0.43
C LEU A 68 -5.68 -15.37 0.97
N PRO A 69 -4.62 -15.80 1.68
CA PRO A 69 -4.76 -16.33 3.04
C PRO A 69 -5.26 -15.24 4.02
N HIS A 70 -5.88 -15.62 5.13
CA HIS A 70 -6.43 -14.64 6.09
C HIS A 70 -5.37 -13.67 6.61
N LYS A 71 -4.15 -14.18 6.84
CA LYS A 71 -3.01 -13.42 7.35
C LYS A 71 -2.07 -12.90 6.24
N PHE A 72 -2.57 -12.67 5.01
CA PHE A 72 -1.75 -12.24 3.86
C PHE A 72 -1.01 -10.91 4.07
N THR A 73 -1.50 -10.04 4.96
CA THR A 73 -0.89 -8.74 5.24
C THR A 73 0.54 -8.86 5.79
N ARG A 74 0.90 -10.01 6.37
CA ARG A 74 2.27 -10.32 6.83
C ARG A 74 3.29 -10.34 5.69
N LEU A 75 2.86 -10.62 4.45
CA LEU A 75 3.73 -10.63 3.28
C LEU A 75 4.37 -9.26 3.04
N PHE A 76 3.65 -8.18 3.36
CA PHE A 76 4.11 -6.81 3.12
C PHE A 76 5.30 -6.42 4.01
N THR A 77 5.39 -6.99 5.22
CA THR A 77 6.50 -6.74 6.14
C THR A 77 7.59 -7.81 6.03
N ARG A 78 7.25 -9.04 5.62
CA ARG A 78 8.21 -10.13 5.39
C ARG A 78 9.05 -9.92 4.14
N TYR A 79 8.51 -9.27 3.11
CA TYR A 79 9.19 -9.00 1.84
C TYR A 79 9.41 -7.51 1.57
N PRO A 80 10.21 -6.82 2.40
CA PRO A 80 10.48 -5.40 2.25
C PRO A 80 11.37 -5.09 1.04
N GLY A 81 11.88 -6.09 0.30
CA GLY A 81 12.55 -5.88 -0.98
C GLY A 81 11.58 -5.72 -2.16
N VAL A 82 10.37 -6.26 -2.03
CA VAL A 82 9.32 -6.21 -3.07
C VAL A 82 8.30 -5.13 -2.73
N PHE A 83 7.84 -5.10 -1.48
CA PHE A 83 6.79 -4.21 -1.03
C PHE A 83 7.35 -3.11 -0.12
N TYR A 84 6.68 -1.96 -0.16
CA TYR A 84 6.87 -0.87 0.79
C TYR A 84 5.52 -0.50 1.39
N LEU A 85 5.47 -0.34 2.71
CA LEU A 85 4.29 0.16 3.42
C LEU A 85 4.54 1.59 3.84
N SER A 86 3.70 2.50 3.35
CA SER A 86 3.68 3.89 3.79
C SER A 86 2.50 4.11 4.74
N LEU A 87 2.75 4.79 5.87
CA LEU A 87 1.71 5.22 6.79
C LEU A 87 1.62 6.75 6.74
N LYS A 88 0.47 7.28 6.30
CA LYS A 88 0.18 8.71 6.30
C LYS A 88 -1.23 8.95 6.82
N CYS A 89 -1.41 9.82 7.80
CA CYS A 89 -2.71 10.22 8.36
C CYS A 89 -3.66 9.02 8.60
N LYS A 90 -3.22 8.01 9.36
CA LYS A 90 -3.95 6.75 9.66
C LYS A 90 -4.25 5.86 8.44
N THR A 91 -3.79 6.22 7.24
CA THR A 91 -3.93 5.43 6.01
C THR A 91 -2.64 4.69 5.70
N THR A 92 -2.71 3.35 5.69
CA THR A 92 -1.61 2.51 5.19
C THR A 92 -1.76 2.28 3.69
N THR A 93 -0.74 2.64 2.93
CA THR A 93 -0.64 2.42 1.49
C THR A 93 0.45 1.40 1.21
N LEU A 94 0.10 0.36 0.46
CA LEU A 94 1.03 -0.62 -0.07
C LEU A 94 1.55 -0.11 -1.41
N VAL A 95 2.86 -0.16 -1.60
CA VAL A 95 3.57 0.30 -2.79
C VAL A 95 4.46 -0.82 -3.30
N LEU A 96 4.48 -1.02 -4.62
CA LEU A 96 5.41 -1.91 -5.29
C LEU A 96 6.75 -1.18 -5.49
N ARG A 97 7.84 -1.72 -4.94
CA ARG A 97 9.13 -1.03 -4.90
C ARG A 97 9.76 -0.82 -6.27
N GLU A 98 9.72 -1.84 -7.12
CA GLU A 98 10.27 -1.75 -8.48
C GLU A 98 9.54 -0.73 -9.35
N GLY A 99 8.32 -0.34 -9.00
CA GLY A 99 7.60 0.71 -9.71
C GLY A 99 8.19 2.09 -9.49
N TYR A 100 9.13 2.26 -8.55
CA TYR A 100 9.65 3.55 -8.14
C TYR A 100 11.19 3.58 -8.12
N GLU A 101 11.75 4.65 -8.67
CA GLU A 101 13.16 4.96 -8.60
C GLU A 101 13.34 6.40 -8.09
N ARG A 102 14.16 6.58 -7.04
CA ARG A 102 14.40 7.90 -6.40
C ARG A 102 13.10 8.66 -6.02
N GLY A 103 12.04 7.92 -5.69
CA GLY A 103 10.73 8.48 -5.31
C GLY A 103 9.83 8.87 -6.49
N LYS A 104 10.30 8.73 -7.74
CA LYS A 104 9.49 8.92 -8.96
C LYS A 104 9.01 7.58 -9.51
N LEU A 105 7.85 7.59 -10.16
CA LEU A 105 7.31 6.40 -10.81
C LEU A 105 8.15 6.09 -12.06
N VAL A 106 8.67 4.86 -12.17
CA VAL A 106 9.54 4.44 -13.27
C VAL A 106 8.81 4.51 -14.61
N GLU A 107 7.59 3.99 -14.66
CA GLU A 107 6.72 4.02 -15.83
C GLU A 107 5.53 4.94 -15.57
N LYS A 108 5.59 6.18 -16.08
CA LYS A 108 4.56 7.18 -15.82
C LYS A 108 3.35 7.00 -16.75
N HIS A 109 2.30 6.38 -16.23
CA HIS A 109 1.03 6.28 -16.94
C HIS A 109 0.42 7.68 -17.19
N PRO A 110 -0.22 7.97 -18.34
CA PRO A 110 -0.78 9.30 -18.65
C PRO A 110 -1.75 9.84 -17.58
N LEU A 111 -2.57 8.96 -16.98
CA LEU A 111 -3.45 9.34 -15.87
C LEU A 111 -2.71 9.80 -14.62
N ALA A 112 -1.49 9.30 -14.37
CA ALA A 112 -0.67 9.77 -13.26
C ALA A 112 -0.27 11.23 -13.49
N ALA A 113 0.15 11.59 -14.71
CA ALA A 113 0.51 12.97 -15.06
C ALA A 113 -0.67 13.94 -14.91
N VAL A 114 -1.87 13.54 -15.35
CA VAL A 114 -3.08 14.35 -15.16
C VAL A 114 -3.39 14.55 -13.67
N ARG A 115 -3.24 13.50 -12.85
CA ARG A 115 -3.47 13.59 -11.41
C ARG A 115 -2.46 14.52 -10.73
N ASP A 116 -1.18 14.45 -11.12
CA ASP A 116 -0.14 15.34 -10.61
C ASP A 116 -0.48 16.80 -10.90
N LYS A 117 -0.93 17.08 -12.14
CA LYS A 117 -1.38 18.42 -12.57
C LYS A 117 -2.59 18.90 -11.77
N VAL A 118 -3.60 18.05 -11.55
CA VAL A 118 -4.74 18.39 -10.68
C VAL A 118 -4.28 18.67 -9.26
N GLN A 119 -3.38 17.86 -8.70
CA GLN A 119 -2.85 18.05 -7.35
C GLN A 119 -2.03 19.34 -7.23
N TYR A 120 -1.30 19.72 -8.28
CA TYR A 120 -0.60 21.00 -8.36
C TYR A 120 -1.59 22.16 -8.31
N VAL A 121 -2.60 22.16 -9.20
CA VAL A 121 -3.62 23.23 -9.23
C VAL A 121 -4.39 23.31 -7.91
N MET A 122 -4.68 22.19 -7.25
CA MET A 122 -5.34 22.21 -5.93
C MET A 122 -4.48 22.88 -4.86
N ARG A 123 -3.16 22.64 -4.87
CA ARG A 123 -2.22 23.24 -3.92
C ARG A 123 -1.96 24.72 -4.19
N THR A 124 -1.87 25.11 -5.47
CA THR A 124 -1.47 26.47 -5.86
C THR A 124 -2.65 27.39 -6.19
N GLY A 125 -3.81 26.83 -6.56
CA GLY A 125 -4.97 27.59 -7.03
C GLY A 125 -5.59 28.51 -5.97
N VAL A 126 -5.41 28.22 -4.68
CA VAL A 126 -5.82 29.12 -3.59
C VAL A 126 -4.94 30.37 -3.55
N LEU A 127 -3.63 30.24 -3.82
CA LEU A 127 -2.65 31.34 -3.83
C LEU A 127 -2.92 32.35 -4.96
N TYR A 128 -3.51 31.90 -6.07
CA TYR A 128 -3.78 32.72 -7.26
C TYR A 128 -5.19 33.30 -7.33
N ARG A 129 -6.02 33.13 -6.28
CA ARG A 129 -7.39 33.66 -6.26
C ARG A 129 -7.43 35.20 -6.17
N GLY A 130 -6.36 35.84 -5.70
CA GLY A 130 -6.24 37.31 -5.58
C GLY A 130 -5.17 37.97 -6.45
N LYS A 131 -4.22 37.21 -7.00
CA LYS A 131 -3.17 37.67 -7.92
C LYS A 131 -3.37 36.89 -9.21
N GLY A 132 -3.84 37.56 -10.27
CA GLY A 132 -4.40 36.96 -11.49
C GLY A 132 -3.67 35.72 -12.04
N LEU A 133 -4.40 34.94 -12.84
CA LEU A 133 -4.06 33.62 -13.43
C LEU A 133 -2.71 33.51 -14.19
N SER A 134 -1.90 34.57 -14.27
CA SER A 134 -0.67 34.64 -15.06
C SER A 134 0.47 33.71 -14.59
N LYS A 135 0.38 33.11 -13.39
CA LYS A 135 1.41 32.18 -12.87
C LYS A 135 1.01 30.69 -12.95
N LEU A 136 -0.17 30.35 -13.52
CA LEU A 136 -0.52 28.94 -13.80
C LEU A 136 0.05 28.45 -15.15
N VAL A 137 1.26 28.89 -15.51
CA VAL A 137 1.96 28.33 -16.66
C VAL A 137 2.39 26.93 -16.26
N LEU A 138 1.66 25.95 -16.80
CA LEU A 138 1.96 24.54 -16.68
C LEU A 138 2.90 24.23 -17.83
N ASP A 139 4.18 24.49 -17.64
CA ASP A 139 5.19 24.10 -18.62
C ASP A 139 5.08 22.58 -18.84
N GLU A 140 4.96 22.19 -20.11
CA GLU A 140 4.65 20.80 -20.50
C GLU A 140 5.84 19.85 -20.30
N ASP A 141 7.01 20.38 -19.92
CA ASP A 141 8.23 19.62 -19.66
C ASP A 141 8.96 20.24 -18.45
N ASP A 142 8.79 19.71 -17.24
CA ASP A 142 9.75 19.96 -16.17
C ASP A 142 9.85 18.76 -15.23
N ASP A 143 10.87 17.95 -15.49
CA ASP A 143 11.56 17.21 -14.45
C ASP A 143 12.46 18.22 -13.71
N GLU A 144 12.16 18.41 -12.42
CA GLU A 144 12.95 19.14 -11.40
C GLU A 144 12.71 20.66 -11.26
N GLU A 145 11.88 21.03 -10.27
CA GLU A 145 12.28 22.08 -9.34
C GLU A 145 11.65 21.83 -7.95
N GLU A 146 12.49 21.51 -6.96
CA GLU A 146 12.16 21.76 -5.55
C GLU A 146 12.17 23.27 -5.34
N GLY A 147 11.01 23.91 -5.52
CA GLY A 147 10.84 25.32 -5.19
C GLY A 147 10.84 25.52 -3.68
N THR A 148 12.02 25.79 -3.10
CA THR A 148 12.13 26.49 -1.81
C THR A 148 11.58 27.91 -2.01
N LEU A 149 10.38 28.17 -1.49
CA LEU A 149 9.85 29.54 -1.43
C LEU A 149 10.51 30.27 -0.27
N ASP A 150 11.68 30.83 -0.55
CA ASP A 150 12.30 31.87 0.28
C ASP A 150 11.70 33.22 -0.15
N GLY A 151 11.11 33.93 0.80
CA GLY A 151 10.35 35.15 0.50
C GLY A 151 9.62 35.67 1.72
N ASP A 152 10.35 36.41 2.54
CA ASP A 152 9.85 37.25 3.64
C ASP A 152 8.61 38.05 3.22
N GLN A 153 7.44 37.61 3.68
CA GLN A 153 6.24 38.44 3.74
C GLN A 153 5.49 38.07 5.03
N GLU A 154 5.62 38.94 6.03
CA GLU A 154 4.86 38.88 7.28
C GLU A 154 3.36 38.78 6.96
N PHE A 155 2.77 37.62 7.27
CA PHE A 155 1.32 37.43 7.20
C PHE A 155 0.76 37.35 8.62
N GLN A 156 0.20 38.47 9.08
CA GLN A 156 -0.77 38.48 10.17
C GLN A 156 -2.11 38.01 9.60
N GLY A 157 -2.39 36.71 9.76
CA GLY A 157 -3.70 36.13 9.48
C GLY A 157 -4.09 35.23 10.64
N GLU A 158 -5.16 35.64 11.31
CA GLU A 158 -5.66 35.04 12.54
C GLU A 158 -6.16 33.59 12.32
N GLY A 159 -5.70 32.68 13.18
CA GLY A 159 -6.48 31.56 13.71
C GLY A 159 -6.69 30.36 12.79
N MET A 160 -5.71 29.45 12.75
CA MET A 160 -6.00 28.03 12.60
C MET A 160 -5.09 27.29 13.58
N ASP A 161 -5.68 26.86 14.70
CA ASP A 161 -5.00 26.26 15.84
C ASP A 161 -4.05 25.12 15.40
N GLU A 162 -2.78 25.26 15.75
CA GLU A 162 -1.71 24.30 15.47
C GLU A 162 -1.76 23.08 16.42
N ASP A 163 -2.70 23.09 17.37
CA ASP A 163 -2.85 22.12 18.46
C ASP A 163 -4.14 21.27 18.35
N ALA A 164 -4.61 20.95 17.13
CA ALA A 164 -5.62 19.89 16.99
C ALA A 164 -4.98 18.52 17.23
N ASP A 165 -4.62 18.26 18.49
CA ASP A 165 -4.37 16.96 19.09
C ASP A 165 -5.57 16.05 18.82
N VAL A 166 -5.54 15.32 17.70
CA VAL A 166 -6.40 14.14 17.55
C VAL A 166 -5.66 12.99 18.18
N GLU A 167 -5.90 12.85 19.49
CA GLU A 167 -5.39 11.79 20.34
C GLU A 167 -5.19 10.47 19.58
N CYS A 168 -3.94 10.01 19.64
CA CYS A 168 -3.53 8.73 19.11
C CYS A 168 -3.99 7.65 20.10
N PHE A 169 -5.26 7.26 20.05
CA PHE A 169 -5.69 6.02 20.68
C PHE A 169 -5.01 4.86 19.95
N GLY A 170 -3.94 4.36 20.55
CA GLY A 170 -3.39 3.05 20.25
C GLY A 170 -4.48 2.02 20.45
N MET A 171 -4.86 1.35 19.36
CA MET A 171 -5.48 0.04 19.49
C MET A 171 -4.35 -0.98 19.39
N GLU A 172 -3.94 -1.51 20.54
CA GLU A 172 -3.23 -2.78 20.58
C GLU A 172 -4.06 -3.82 19.83
N ILE A 173 -3.38 -4.63 19.03
CA ILE A 173 -3.98 -5.77 18.35
C ILE A 173 -4.21 -6.82 19.46
N VAL A 174 -5.44 -6.91 19.96
CA VAL A 174 -5.90 -8.08 20.68
C VAL A 174 -6.19 -9.16 19.63
N ASP A 175 -5.28 -10.13 19.52
CA ASP A 175 -5.58 -11.41 18.90
C ASP A 175 -6.57 -12.14 19.83
N ASP A 176 -7.84 -12.15 19.44
CA ASP A 176 -8.91 -12.90 20.11
C ASP A 176 -8.72 -14.40 19.82
N ASP A 177 -7.91 -15.06 20.64
CA ASP A 177 -7.81 -16.53 20.72
C ASP A 177 -8.85 -17.04 21.74
N GLY A 178 -10.09 -17.22 21.29
CA GLY A 178 -11.11 -17.98 22.00
C GLY A 178 -11.48 -19.26 21.22
N PRO A 179 -11.35 -20.47 21.78
CA PRO A 179 -11.81 -21.68 21.10
C PRO A 179 -13.34 -21.75 21.20
N GLY A 180 -14.00 -21.76 20.04
CA GLY A 180 -15.39 -22.21 19.93
C GLY A 180 -15.44 -23.70 20.24
N ASN A 181 -15.95 -24.04 21.43
CA ASN A 181 -16.35 -25.40 21.76
C ASN A 181 -17.73 -25.64 21.13
N ASP A 182 -17.73 -26.31 20.00
CA ASP A 182 -18.94 -26.83 19.35
C ASP A 182 -19.03 -28.34 19.65
N ASP A 183 -19.22 -28.69 20.92
CA ASP A 183 -19.62 -30.05 21.31
C ASP A 183 -21.10 -30.25 20.93
N TYR A 184 -21.33 -30.87 19.78
CA TYR A 184 -22.64 -31.42 19.43
C TYR A 184 -22.82 -32.75 20.17
N ASP A 185 -23.46 -32.69 21.34
CA ASP A 185 -23.96 -33.89 22.02
C ASP A 185 -25.22 -34.42 21.31
N GLU A 186 -25.11 -35.68 20.91
CA GLU A 186 -26.14 -36.51 20.30
C GLU A 186 -26.94 -37.26 21.39
N ARG A 187 -28.22 -37.57 21.09
CA ARG A 187 -29.18 -38.51 21.74
C ARG A 187 -30.22 -37.90 22.69
N ASP A 188 -31.46 -38.37 22.77
CA ASP A 188 -32.31 -39.33 22.03
C ASP A 188 -33.75 -39.13 22.55
N SER A 189 -34.79 -39.36 21.73
CA SER A 189 -36.05 -40.01 22.16
C SER A 189 -37.06 -40.12 21.01
N TYR A 190 -37.24 -41.34 20.49
CA TYR A 190 -38.51 -42.10 20.46
C TYR A 190 -38.19 -43.53 20.00
N ASP A 191 -37.89 -44.43 20.95
CA ASP A 191 -38.72 -45.57 21.42
C ASP A 191 -37.87 -46.49 22.32
#